data_AF-A0AAE3IZG2-F1
#
_entry.id   AF-A0AAE3IZG2-F1
#
_cell.length_a   1.000
_cell.length_b   1.000
_cell.length_c   1.000
_cell.angle_alpha   90.00
_cell.angle_beta   90.00
_cell.angle_gamma   90.00
#
_symmetry.space_group_name_H-M   'P 1'
#
loop_
_entity.id
_entity.type
_entity.pdbx_description
1 polymer ?
#
loop_
_entity_poly.entity_id
_entity_poly.type
_entity_poly.pdbx_seq_one_letter_code
_entity_poly.pdbx_strand_id
1 'polypeptide(L)'
;MWTLDSASKEFEKLHLALLATEYKNTKEPMNYRCLKCGYEGKKSLSHLVHRKQGCKNCARIESGKARKISITKLSNIFETKYAELLSKQYHNREQLLTFKCMICGEIGERTYASVKNSKYACLLCGHKERVKNKTKYSLDQAKQEFFSLGLELLSDEYHSFHEEMDYQCLTCSYKGTKSLSVVKSKKGCPKCAGNLPLTFDEVNELFHEYDLKLKETVYVNARTPMKYSCLICGYEGTKTVSNLQAGKGCKGCSTIENSNKQRLPYDVVKSIIEARGWTLVSKEYVSNQEKLHLLCDKKHPVFMNLNNFRNGKGCAKCSGMESPTFEQRKAEFLKLNLDLLDASYKNTNSPLKYKCLECGYIGEKSWKSAKNGYGCLACSPSSVGEKMIAEWLLQKKIKHIRQYRINECRNNKPLPFDFAVFDSQNHLFCLIEFDGEQHFNARDFFGGKEAFLKRQENDQIKNTFCRENKIKLIRISYLEQNQINRILEQQCRTLLKDII
;
A
#
# COMPACT_ATOMS: atom_id res chain seq x y z
N MET A 1 -29.10 -19.35 15.43
CA MET A 1 -28.13 -18.27 15.70
C MET A 1 -27.28 -18.71 16.88
N TRP A 2 -25.96 -18.61 16.80
CA TRP A 2 -25.08 -19.09 17.88
C TRP A 2 -25.08 -18.08 19.05
N THR A 3 -25.06 -18.61 20.26
CA THR A 3 -24.93 -17.89 21.54
C THR A 3 -23.62 -18.28 22.23
N LEU A 4 -23.18 -17.52 23.24
CA LEU A 4 -21.99 -17.88 24.01
C LEU A 4 -22.11 -19.27 24.67
N ASP A 5 -23.30 -19.60 25.20
CA ASP A 5 -23.56 -20.91 25.81
C ASP A 5 -23.51 -22.07 24.81
N SER A 6 -24.08 -21.88 23.62
CA SER A 6 -24.02 -22.90 22.56
C SER A 6 -22.60 -23.07 22.01
N ALA A 7 -21.82 -21.97 21.96
CA ALA A 7 -20.40 -22.06 21.65
C ALA A 7 -19.61 -22.80 22.74
N SER A 8 -19.87 -22.55 24.03
CA SER A 8 -19.21 -23.26 25.14
C SER A 8 -19.41 -24.78 25.06
N LYS A 9 -20.65 -25.23 24.81
CA LYS A 9 -20.97 -26.67 24.65
C LYS A 9 -20.17 -27.33 23.53
N GLU A 10 -19.91 -26.63 22.43
CA GLU A 10 -19.08 -27.18 21.35
C GLU A 10 -17.59 -27.27 21.74
N PHE A 11 -17.07 -26.32 22.53
CA PHE A 11 -15.71 -26.41 23.07
C PHE A 11 -15.57 -27.57 24.07
N GLU A 12 -16.58 -27.79 24.91
CA GLU A 12 -16.61 -28.87 25.91
C GLU A 12 -16.58 -30.27 25.27
N LYS A 13 -17.25 -30.47 24.12
CA LYS A 13 -17.18 -31.73 23.35
C LYS A 13 -15.75 -32.14 23.00
N LEU A 14 -14.82 -31.18 22.91
CA LEU A 14 -13.40 -31.41 22.63
C LEU A 14 -12.50 -31.26 23.86
N HIS A 15 -13.07 -31.28 25.07
CA HIS A 15 -12.38 -31.10 26.34
C HIS A 15 -11.67 -29.74 26.44
N LEU A 16 -12.31 -28.68 25.93
CA LEU A 16 -11.84 -27.31 26.00
C LEU A 16 -12.87 -26.49 26.81
N ALA A 17 -12.42 -25.77 27.83
CA ALA A 17 -13.23 -24.78 28.53
C ALA A 17 -13.09 -23.43 27.84
N LEU A 18 -14.22 -22.82 27.46
CA LEU A 18 -14.22 -21.49 26.86
C LEU A 18 -13.91 -20.43 27.93
N LEU A 19 -13.01 -19.48 27.64
CA LEU A 19 -12.64 -18.37 28.52
C LEU A 19 -13.15 -17.01 28.01
N ALA A 20 -13.85 -17.00 26.88
CA ALA A 20 -14.40 -15.77 26.31
C ALA A 20 -15.66 -15.34 27.06
N THR A 21 -15.75 -14.04 27.38
CA THR A 21 -16.91 -13.43 28.06
C THR A 21 -18.00 -12.96 27.10
N GLU A 22 -17.69 -12.86 25.79
CA GLU A 22 -18.61 -12.41 24.76
C GLU A 22 -18.43 -13.21 23.46
N TYR A 23 -19.54 -13.46 22.76
CA TYR A 23 -19.55 -14.11 21.45
C TYR A 23 -19.95 -13.11 20.36
N LYS A 24 -19.08 -12.92 19.37
CA LYS A 24 -19.33 -12.00 18.23
C LYS A 24 -19.83 -12.72 16.99
N ASN A 25 -19.05 -13.67 16.46
CA ASN A 25 -19.41 -14.45 15.26
C ASN A 25 -18.60 -15.76 15.18
N THR A 26 -18.92 -16.61 14.20
CA THR A 26 -18.32 -17.96 14.08
C THR A 26 -16.85 -17.96 13.63
N LYS A 27 -16.35 -16.86 13.06
CA LYS A 27 -14.98 -16.75 12.52
C LYS A 27 -14.02 -16.13 13.53
N GLU A 28 -14.51 -15.34 14.48
CA GLU A 28 -13.65 -14.66 15.45
C GLU A 28 -13.04 -15.66 16.45
N PRO A 29 -11.71 -15.66 16.67
CA PRO A 29 -11.09 -16.58 17.61
C PRO A 29 -11.43 -16.26 19.06
N MET A 30 -11.86 -17.27 19.82
CA MET A 30 -12.16 -17.17 21.24
C MET A 30 -11.07 -17.86 22.07
N ASN A 31 -10.78 -17.29 23.24
CA ASN A 31 -9.85 -17.88 24.21
C ASN A 31 -10.45 -19.14 24.82
N TYR A 32 -9.64 -20.19 24.99
CA TYR A 32 -10.04 -21.43 25.66
C TYR A 32 -8.88 -22.00 26.48
N ARG A 33 -9.22 -22.82 27.47
CA ARG A 33 -8.30 -23.64 28.27
C ARG A 33 -8.54 -25.12 28.00
N CYS A 34 -7.50 -25.87 27.71
CA CYS A 34 -7.63 -27.31 27.53
C CYS A 34 -7.73 -28.02 28.89
N LEU A 35 -8.78 -28.80 29.10
CA LEU A 35 -9.01 -29.55 30.34
C LEU A 35 -8.02 -30.72 30.54
N LYS A 36 -7.37 -31.18 29.46
CA LYS A 36 -6.41 -32.31 29.51
C LYS A 36 -4.98 -31.90 29.87
N CYS A 37 -4.53 -30.73 29.41
CA CYS A 37 -3.13 -30.31 29.57
C CYS A 37 -2.96 -28.89 30.14
N GLY A 38 -4.04 -28.23 30.52
CA GLY A 38 -4.03 -26.86 31.06
C GLY A 38 -3.69 -25.77 30.05
N TYR A 39 -3.34 -26.13 28.80
CA TYR A 39 -2.89 -25.18 27.79
C TYR A 39 -3.99 -24.18 27.40
N GLU A 40 -3.65 -22.89 27.42
CA GLU A 40 -4.52 -21.80 26.99
C GLU A 40 -4.20 -21.36 25.55
N GLY A 41 -5.23 -21.22 24.72
CA GLY A 41 -5.07 -20.85 23.32
C GLY A 41 -6.29 -20.16 22.74
N LYS A 42 -6.21 -19.85 21.45
CA LYS A 42 -7.29 -19.20 20.68
C LYS A 42 -7.83 -20.14 19.61
N LYS A 43 -9.15 -20.19 19.43
CA LYS A 43 -9.80 -20.95 18.35
C LYS A 43 -11.16 -20.35 17.99
N SER A 44 -11.49 -20.29 16.72
CA SER A 44 -12.82 -19.86 16.25
C SER A 44 -13.81 -21.02 16.26
N LEU A 45 -15.09 -20.73 16.49
CA LEU A 45 -16.16 -21.73 16.51
C LEU A 45 -16.32 -22.49 15.18
N SER A 46 -16.22 -21.79 14.05
CA SER A 46 -16.31 -22.40 12.70
C SER A 46 -15.25 -23.49 12.48
N HIS A 47 -14.00 -23.20 12.82
CA HIS A 47 -12.89 -24.15 12.73
C HIS A 47 -13.08 -25.35 13.66
N LEU A 48 -13.64 -25.12 14.85
CA LEU A 48 -13.93 -26.18 15.82
C LEU A 48 -15.01 -27.14 15.29
N VAL A 49 -16.13 -26.60 14.80
CA VAL A 49 -17.27 -27.38 14.29
C VAL A 49 -16.91 -28.16 13.02
N HIS A 50 -16.25 -27.52 12.05
CA HIS A 50 -15.96 -28.16 10.77
C HIS A 50 -14.78 -29.13 10.80
N ARG A 51 -13.74 -28.86 11.59
CA ARG A 51 -12.52 -29.71 11.60
C ARG A 51 -12.44 -30.67 12.79
N LYS A 52 -13.29 -30.52 13.81
CA LYS A 52 -13.29 -31.35 15.03
C LYS A 52 -11.91 -31.47 15.70
N GLN A 53 -11.04 -30.45 15.52
CA GLN A 53 -9.68 -30.49 16.04
C GLN A 53 -9.65 -30.05 17.51
N GLY A 54 -9.14 -30.90 18.39
CA GLY A 54 -8.97 -30.61 19.82
C GLY A 54 -7.81 -29.67 20.14
N CYS A 55 -7.23 -29.80 21.34
CA CYS A 55 -6.12 -28.95 21.78
C CYS A 55 -4.84 -29.18 20.95
N LYS A 56 -4.24 -28.08 20.45
CA LYS A 56 -2.99 -28.14 19.68
C LYS A 56 -1.80 -28.69 20.47
N ASN A 57 -1.75 -28.42 21.78
CA ASN A 57 -0.66 -28.87 22.62
C ASN A 57 -0.74 -30.39 22.88
N CYS A 58 -1.94 -30.92 23.14
CA CYS A 58 -2.16 -32.37 23.23
C CYS A 58 -1.77 -33.08 21.92
N ALA A 59 -2.18 -32.53 20.77
CA ALA A 59 -1.80 -33.10 19.47
C ALA A 59 -0.27 -33.07 19.25
N ARG A 60 0.42 -32.01 19.70
CA ARG A 60 1.88 -31.92 19.65
C ARG A 60 2.56 -32.96 20.56
N ILE A 61 2.05 -33.17 21.76
CA ILE A 61 2.57 -34.17 22.70
C ILE A 61 2.41 -35.59 22.12
N GLU A 62 1.23 -35.92 21.61
CA GLU A 62 0.95 -37.24 21.02
C GLU A 62 1.77 -37.48 19.75
N SER A 63 1.85 -36.50 18.83
CA SER A 63 2.73 -36.61 17.66
C SER A 63 4.22 -36.69 18.03
N GLY A 64 4.63 -36.06 19.13
CA GLY A 64 5.98 -36.18 19.68
C GLY A 64 6.29 -37.59 20.20
N LYS A 65 5.35 -38.23 20.89
CA LYS A 65 5.47 -39.63 21.32
C LYS A 65 5.58 -40.59 20.13
N ALA A 66 4.74 -40.41 19.11
CA ALA A 66 4.76 -41.22 17.88
C ALA A 66 6.07 -41.08 17.06
N ARG A 67 6.80 -39.97 17.22
CA ARG A 67 8.08 -39.71 16.53
C ARG A 67 9.31 -40.25 17.27
N LYS A 68 9.17 -40.78 18.49
CA LYS A 68 10.30 -41.39 19.21
C LYS A 68 10.75 -42.65 18.47
N ILE A 69 12.01 -42.63 18.01
CA ILE A 69 12.62 -43.77 17.31
C ILE A 69 12.90 -44.86 18.34
N SER A 70 12.44 -46.09 18.05
CA SER A 70 12.72 -47.25 18.90
C SER A 70 14.20 -47.67 18.82
N ILE A 71 14.71 -48.26 19.89
CA ILE A 71 16.09 -48.75 19.93
C ILE A 71 16.36 -49.83 18.87
N THR A 72 15.36 -50.66 18.57
CA THR A 72 15.42 -51.66 17.48
C THR A 72 15.64 -51.00 16.12
N LYS A 73 14.96 -49.89 15.84
CA LYS A 73 15.14 -49.13 14.60
C LYS A 73 16.50 -48.45 14.55
N LEU A 74 17.07 -48.05 15.70
CA LEU A 74 18.44 -47.56 15.77
C LEU A 74 19.45 -48.67 15.46
N SER A 75 19.28 -49.88 16.00
CA SER A 75 20.17 -51.03 15.71
C SER A 75 20.29 -51.27 14.22
N ASN A 76 19.15 -51.40 13.52
CA ASN A 76 19.14 -51.60 12.07
C ASN A 76 19.86 -50.47 11.32
N ILE A 77 19.74 -49.22 11.77
CA ILE A 77 20.44 -48.10 11.15
C ILE A 77 21.96 -48.22 11.38
N PHE A 78 22.42 -48.57 12.58
CA PHE A 78 23.84 -48.77 12.85
C PHE A 78 24.41 -49.94 12.04
N GLU A 79 23.66 -51.03 11.86
CA GLU A 79 24.05 -52.18 11.03
C GLU A 79 24.26 -51.79 9.58
N THR A 80 23.35 -50.99 8.99
CA THR A 80 23.54 -50.45 7.61
C THR A 80 24.78 -49.55 7.46
N LYS A 81 25.37 -49.14 8.59
CA LYS A 81 26.58 -48.29 8.68
C LYS A 81 27.78 -49.05 9.24
N TYR A 82 27.74 -50.38 9.17
CA TYR A 82 28.80 -51.31 9.58
C TYR A 82 29.17 -51.20 11.07
N ALA A 83 28.16 -51.06 11.93
CA ALA A 83 28.32 -51.00 13.38
C ALA A 83 27.22 -51.77 14.11
N GLU A 84 27.62 -52.46 15.18
CA GLU A 84 26.73 -53.12 16.13
C GLU A 84 26.43 -52.16 17.29
N LEU A 85 25.16 -51.83 17.52
CA LEU A 85 24.78 -50.89 18.57
C LEU A 85 24.87 -51.55 19.97
N LEU A 86 25.65 -50.96 20.88
CA LEU A 86 25.81 -51.46 22.25
C LEU A 86 24.90 -50.73 23.25
N SER A 87 24.53 -49.48 22.97
CA SER A 87 23.60 -48.73 23.82
C SER A 87 22.22 -49.37 23.86
N LYS A 88 21.74 -49.69 25.07
CA LYS A 88 20.43 -50.32 25.29
C LYS A 88 19.25 -49.35 25.34
N GLN A 89 19.50 -48.05 25.50
CA GLN A 89 18.48 -47.01 25.66
C GLN A 89 18.82 -45.74 24.86
N TYR A 90 17.79 -45.07 24.34
CA TYR A 90 17.90 -43.81 23.60
C TYR A 90 16.83 -42.82 24.07
N HIS A 91 17.27 -41.71 24.63
CA HIS A 91 16.42 -40.74 25.31
C HIS A 91 16.16 -39.50 24.45
N ASN A 92 17.20 -39.00 23.75
CA ASN A 92 17.13 -37.78 22.97
C ASN A 92 18.19 -37.74 21.85
N ARG A 93 18.08 -36.75 20.94
CA ARG A 93 18.93 -36.59 19.75
C ARG A 93 20.40 -36.32 20.04
N GLU A 94 20.71 -35.74 21.19
CA GLU A 94 22.07 -35.34 21.58
C GLU A 94 22.82 -36.46 22.28
N GLN A 95 22.11 -37.50 22.73
CA GLN A 95 22.72 -38.66 23.36
C GLN A 95 23.72 -39.33 22.41
N LEU A 96 24.94 -39.53 22.93
CA LEU A 96 25.94 -40.37 22.32
C LEU A 96 25.54 -41.84 22.48
N LEU A 97 25.54 -42.56 21.36
CA LEU A 97 25.30 -43.99 21.31
C LEU A 97 26.63 -44.69 21.11
N THR A 98 26.91 -45.63 22.00
CA THR A 98 28.09 -46.50 21.96
C THR A 98 27.81 -47.68 21.03
N PHE A 99 28.77 -47.98 20.17
CA PHE A 99 28.66 -49.04 19.16
C PHE A 99 30.02 -49.70 18.92
N LYS A 100 30.01 -50.95 18.47
CA LYS A 100 31.20 -51.67 18.02
C LYS A 100 31.26 -51.64 16.50
N CYS A 101 32.38 -51.21 15.92
CA CYS A 101 32.54 -51.23 14.47
C CYS A 101 32.71 -52.67 13.97
N MET A 102 31.91 -53.08 12.98
CA MET A 102 32.00 -54.41 12.37
C MET A 102 33.22 -54.57 11.43
N ILE A 103 33.83 -53.46 10.99
CA ILE A 103 34.98 -53.48 10.08
C ILE A 103 36.30 -53.59 10.84
N CYS A 104 36.48 -52.78 11.88
CA CYS A 104 37.75 -52.71 12.62
C CYS A 104 37.67 -53.19 14.07
N GLY A 105 36.50 -53.61 14.56
CA GLY A 105 36.31 -54.10 15.93
C GLY A 105 36.28 -53.02 17.02
N GLU A 106 36.79 -51.83 16.74
CA GLU A 106 36.85 -50.70 17.70
C GLU A 106 35.49 -50.23 18.19
N ILE A 107 35.43 -49.85 19.47
CA ILE A 107 34.25 -49.26 20.09
C ILE A 107 34.29 -47.74 19.88
N GLY A 108 33.18 -47.17 19.42
CA GLY A 108 33.06 -45.74 19.18
C GLY A 108 31.75 -45.17 19.73
N GLU A 109 31.71 -43.86 19.85
CA GLU A 109 30.55 -43.12 20.36
C GLU A 109 30.17 -41.99 19.42
N ARG A 110 28.91 -41.98 18.97
CA ARG A 110 28.38 -40.92 18.10
C ARG A 110 26.89 -40.72 18.32
N THR A 111 26.41 -39.51 18.03
CA THR A 111 24.97 -39.26 18.02
C THR A 111 24.29 -40.00 16.87
N TYR A 112 23.02 -40.35 17.05
CA TYR A 112 22.18 -40.93 16.00
C TYR A 112 22.22 -40.11 14.70
N ALA A 113 22.10 -38.78 14.81
CA ALA A 113 22.05 -37.90 13.65
C ALA A 113 23.36 -37.95 12.84
N SER A 114 24.51 -37.99 13.51
CA SER A 114 25.82 -38.09 12.86
C SER A 114 26.01 -39.42 12.12
N VAL A 115 25.58 -40.54 12.72
CA VAL A 115 25.67 -41.87 12.09
C VAL A 115 24.73 -41.98 10.89
N LYS A 116 23.48 -41.50 11.03
CA LYS A 116 22.48 -41.51 9.96
C LYS A 116 22.98 -40.83 8.68
N ASN A 117 23.65 -39.68 8.82
CA ASN A 117 24.11 -38.86 7.70
C ASN A 117 25.50 -39.30 7.16
N SER A 118 26.14 -40.28 7.79
CA SER A 118 27.46 -40.77 7.35
C SER A 118 27.32 -42.06 6.54
N LYS A 119 28.33 -42.40 5.72
CA LYS A 119 28.44 -43.74 5.10
C LYS A 119 28.86 -44.80 6.14
N TYR A 120 29.77 -44.44 7.04
CA TYR A 120 30.26 -45.29 8.11
C TYR A 120 29.90 -44.71 9.48
N ALA A 121 29.54 -45.58 10.42
CA ALA A 121 29.40 -45.19 11.82
C ALA A 121 30.79 -44.89 12.43
N CYS A 122 31.78 -45.76 12.20
CA CYS A 122 33.15 -45.58 12.67
C CYS A 122 33.90 -44.49 11.88
N LEU A 123 34.48 -43.52 12.60
CA LEU A 123 35.25 -42.42 11.99
C LEU A 123 36.58 -42.90 11.43
N LEU A 124 37.24 -43.88 12.05
CA LEU A 124 38.53 -44.42 11.58
C LEU A 124 38.37 -45.12 10.23
N CYS A 125 37.38 -46.00 10.10
CA CYS A 125 37.07 -46.67 8.83
C CYS A 125 36.62 -45.67 7.76
N GLY A 126 35.79 -44.69 8.12
CA GLY A 126 35.40 -43.61 7.22
C GLY A 126 36.58 -42.76 6.74
N HIS A 127 37.57 -42.52 7.62
CA HIS A 127 38.78 -41.78 7.27
C HIS A 127 39.69 -42.59 6.34
N LYS A 128 39.97 -43.87 6.67
CA LYS A 128 40.76 -44.77 5.82
C LYS A 128 40.21 -44.84 4.40
N GLU A 129 38.89 -44.96 4.26
CA GLU A 129 38.23 -44.98 2.94
C GLU A 129 38.31 -43.63 2.21
N ARG A 130 38.26 -42.51 2.94
CA ARG A 130 38.41 -41.17 2.35
C ARG A 130 39.83 -40.92 1.85
N VAL A 131 40.85 -41.36 2.60
CA VAL A 131 42.26 -41.28 2.19
C VAL A 131 42.51 -42.13 0.93
N LYS A 132 41.99 -43.36 0.90
CA LYS A 132 42.07 -44.24 -0.29
C LYS A 132 41.43 -43.60 -1.53
N ASN A 133 40.34 -42.87 -1.38
CA ASN A 133 39.71 -42.13 -2.50
C ASN A 133 40.52 -40.89 -2.93
N LYS A 134 41.33 -40.30 -2.05
CA LYS A 134 42.17 -39.13 -2.37
C LYS A 134 43.31 -39.48 -3.34
N THR A 135 43.81 -40.73 -3.29
CA THR A 135 44.90 -41.24 -4.15
C THR A 135 44.40 -42.24 -5.21
N LYS A 136 43.11 -42.24 -5.53
CA LYS A 136 42.48 -43.28 -6.36
C LYS A 136 42.79 -43.17 -7.84
N TYR A 137 43.08 -41.96 -8.33
CA TYR A 137 43.28 -41.69 -9.75
C TYR A 137 44.70 -41.24 -10.02
N SER A 138 45.33 -41.78 -11.06
CA SER A 138 46.59 -41.27 -11.59
C SER A 138 46.35 -40.09 -12.53
N LEU A 139 47.40 -39.30 -12.79
CA LEU A 139 47.36 -38.23 -13.79
C LEU A 139 46.95 -38.76 -15.17
N ASP A 140 47.44 -39.95 -15.57
CA ASP A 140 47.08 -40.57 -16.86
C ASP A 140 45.60 -40.91 -16.96
N GLN A 141 45.00 -41.39 -15.87
CA GLN A 141 43.57 -41.64 -15.81
C GLN A 141 42.78 -40.33 -15.91
N ALA A 142 43.26 -39.25 -15.29
CA ALA A 142 42.63 -37.95 -15.44
C ALA A 142 42.70 -37.43 -16.89
N LYS A 143 43.86 -37.57 -17.56
CA LYS A 143 44.04 -37.21 -18.98
C LYS A 143 43.06 -37.96 -19.89
N GLN A 144 42.91 -39.27 -19.70
CA GLN A 144 41.98 -40.09 -20.48
C GLN A 144 40.51 -39.63 -20.30
N GLU A 145 40.10 -39.29 -19.08
CA GLU A 145 38.74 -38.83 -18.81
C GLU A 145 38.44 -37.47 -19.45
N PHE A 146 39.39 -36.52 -19.40
CA PHE A 146 39.27 -35.24 -20.10
C PHE A 146 39.18 -35.46 -21.61
N PHE A 147 40.05 -36.30 -22.16
CA PHE A 147 40.10 -36.60 -23.58
C PHE A 147 38.79 -37.24 -24.08
N SER A 148 38.16 -38.10 -23.27
CA SER A 148 36.86 -38.72 -23.60
C SER A 148 35.72 -37.71 -23.83
N LEU A 149 35.85 -36.48 -23.32
CA LEU A 149 34.91 -35.38 -23.54
C LEU A 149 35.41 -34.36 -24.59
N GLY A 150 36.46 -34.69 -25.34
CA GLY A 150 37.09 -33.79 -26.31
C GLY A 150 37.85 -32.64 -25.66
N LEU A 151 38.37 -32.84 -24.44
CA LEU A 151 39.16 -31.86 -23.70
C LEU A 151 40.60 -32.36 -23.57
N GLU A 152 41.57 -31.56 -23.98
CA GLU A 152 42.98 -31.81 -23.77
C GLU A 152 43.42 -31.18 -22.45
N LEU A 153 43.99 -31.97 -21.55
CA LEU A 153 44.46 -31.49 -20.25
C LEU A 153 45.82 -30.80 -20.42
N LEU A 154 45.96 -29.57 -19.91
CA LEU A 154 47.18 -28.77 -19.96
C LEU A 154 47.99 -28.85 -18.66
N SER A 155 47.36 -29.23 -17.54
CA SER A 155 48.05 -29.38 -16.25
C SER A 155 48.92 -30.65 -16.22
N ASP A 156 50.16 -30.48 -15.75
CA ASP A 156 51.16 -31.56 -15.64
C ASP A 156 51.14 -32.28 -14.28
N GLU A 157 50.39 -31.76 -13.31
CA GLU A 157 50.25 -32.33 -11.97
C GLU A 157 48.78 -32.55 -11.59
N TYR A 158 48.52 -33.57 -10.77
CA TYR A 158 47.20 -33.90 -10.23
C TYR A 158 47.31 -34.27 -8.75
N HIS A 159 46.76 -33.45 -7.86
CA HIS A 159 46.85 -33.67 -6.41
C HIS A 159 45.53 -34.15 -5.81
N SER A 160 44.37 -33.78 -6.38
CA SER A 160 43.09 -34.24 -5.85
C SER A 160 41.91 -34.27 -6.83
N PHE A 161 40.88 -35.04 -6.49
CA PHE A 161 39.64 -35.20 -7.28
C PHE A 161 38.83 -33.92 -7.50
N HIS A 162 38.99 -32.91 -6.63
CA HIS A 162 38.24 -31.66 -6.68
C HIS A 162 39.09 -30.44 -7.08
N GLU A 163 40.37 -30.65 -7.35
CA GLU A 163 41.27 -29.60 -7.81
C GLU A 163 40.94 -29.20 -9.24
N GLU A 164 40.92 -27.89 -9.49
CA GLU A 164 40.70 -27.33 -10.83
C GLU A 164 41.97 -27.47 -11.66
N MET A 165 41.84 -28.05 -12.86
CA MET A 165 42.95 -28.24 -13.79
C MET A 165 42.65 -27.54 -15.11
N ASP A 166 43.70 -27.00 -15.72
CA ASP A 166 43.63 -26.31 -17.01
C ASP A 166 43.43 -27.30 -18.15
N TYR A 167 42.54 -26.96 -19.08
CA TYR A 167 42.28 -27.74 -20.27
C TYR A 167 42.04 -26.84 -21.49
N GLN A 168 42.23 -27.41 -22.69
CA GLN A 168 41.84 -26.84 -23.97
C GLN A 168 40.78 -27.72 -24.64
N CYS A 169 39.68 -27.12 -25.10
CA CYS A 169 38.67 -27.84 -25.84
C CYS A 169 39.15 -28.13 -27.27
N LEU A 170 39.17 -29.40 -27.69
CA LEU A 170 39.62 -29.80 -29.02
C LEU A 170 38.67 -29.35 -30.14
N THR A 171 37.41 -29.05 -29.84
CA THR A 171 36.41 -28.62 -30.84
C THR A 171 36.43 -27.10 -31.10
N CYS A 172 36.56 -26.28 -30.04
CA CYS A 172 36.42 -24.82 -30.16
C CYS A 172 37.65 -24.04 -29.68
N SER A 173 38.74 -24.75 -29.33
CA SER A 173 40.00 -24.20 -28.79
C SER A 173 39.86 -23.34 -27.53
N TYR A 174 38.69 -23.34 -26.88
CA TYR A 174 38.47 -22.64 -25.62
C TYR A 174 39.34 -23.22 -24.52
N LYS A 175 40.06 -22.36 -23.81
CA LYS A 175 40.84 -22.70 -22.62
C LYS A 175 40.06 -22.37 -21.36
N GLY A 176 40.08 -23.25 -20.38
CA GLY A 176 39.43 -23.02 -19.10
C GLY A 176 39.86 -24.04 -18.05
N THR A 177 39.23 -24.00 -16.89
CA THR A 177 39.53 -24.91 -15.78
C THR A 177 38.35 -25.85 -15.51
N LYS A 178 38.67 -27.10 -15.14
CA LYS A 178 37.70 -28.08 -14.61
C LYS A 178 38.40 -29.01 -13.64
N SER A 179 37.69 -29.46 -12.60
CA SER A 179 38.12 -30.61 -11.80
C SER A 179 37.72 -31.97 -12.38
N LEU A 180 38.46 -33.03 -12.03
CA LEU A 180 38.14 -34.41 -12.43
C LEU A 180 36.73 -34.84 -11.96
N SER A 181 36.26 -34.31 -10.83
CA SER A 181 34.88 -34.52 -10.33
C SER A 181 33.80 -34.03 -11.30
N VAL A 182 34.04 -32.88 -11.95
CA VAL A 182 33.12 -32.28 -12.93
C VAL A 182 33.16 -33.06 -14.24
N VAL A 183 34.34 -33.49 -14.67
CA VAL A 183 34.52 -34.32 -15.87
C VAL A 183 33.85 -35.68 -15.72
N LYS A 184 33.99 -36.34 -14.56
CA LYS A 184 33.27 -37.60 -14.25
C LYS A 184 31.74 -37.46 -14.28
N SER A 185 31.23 -36.25 -14.05
CA SER A 185 29.80 -35.93 -14.20
C SER A 185 29.39 -35.68 -15.67
N LYS A 186 30.27 -35.99 -16.63
CA LYS A 186 30.10 -35.84 -18.08
C LYS A 186 29.84 -34.41 -18.56
N LYS A 187 30.36 -33.40 -17.85
CA LYS A 187 30.21 -31.98 -18.24
C LYS A 187 31.36 -31.53 -19.13
N GLY A 188 31.12 -31.47 -20.45
CA GLY A 188 32.09 -30.99 -21.46
C GLY A 188 32.34 -29.48 -21.48
N CYS A 189 32.86 -28.96 -22.60
CA CYS A 189 33.22 -27.55 -22.76
C CYS A 189 32.01 -26.60 -22.58
N PRO A 190 32.10 -25.56 -21.72
CA PRO A 190 30.99 -24.62 -21.50
C PRO A 190 30.68 -23.77 -22.73
N LYS A 191 31.68 -23.45 -23.56
CA LYS A 191 31.50 -22.70 -24.81
C LYS A 191 30.71 -23.51 -25.83
N CYS A 192 31.06 -24.78 -26.07
CA CYS A 192 30.32 -25.67 -26.96
C CYS A 192 28.89 -25.94 -26.45
N ALA A 193 28.69 -25.97 -25.14
CA ALA A 193 27.38 -26.19 -24.53
C ALA A 193 26.52 -24.91 -24.42
N GLY A 194 27.00 -23.75 -24.91
CA GLY A 194 26.28 -22.47 -24.82
C GLY A 194 26.12 -21.93 -23.39
N ASN A 195 26.92 -22.42 -22.44
CA ASN A 195 26.87 -22.06 -21.03
C ASN A 195 27.92 -21.02 -20.64
N LEU A 196 28.67 -20.48 -21.61
CA LEU A 196 29.58 -19.38 -21.35
C LEU A 196 28.75 -18.11 -21.08
N PRO A 197 29.00 -17.38 -19.98
CA PRO A 197 28.34 -16.11 -19.74
C PRO A 197 28.71 -15.12 -20.86
N LEU A 198 27.71 -14.39 -21.35
CA LEU A 198 27.94 -13.28 -22.28
C LEU A 198 28.81 -12.20 -21.62
N THR A 199 29.65 -11.57 -22.42
CA THR A 199 30.41 -10.37 -22.04
C THR A 199 29.51 -9.13 -22.05
N PHE A 200 29.96 -8.04 -21.43
CA PHE A 200 29.23 -6.78 -21.48
C PHE A 200 29.09 -6.26 -22.91
N ASP A 201 30.12 -6.40 -23.74
CA ASP A 201 30.13 -5.90 -25.12
C ASP A 201 29.12 -6.65 -25.99
N GLU A 202 29.07 -7.99 -25.90
CA GLU A 202 28.05 -8.81 -26.57
C GLU A 202 26.63 -8.45 -26.11
N VAL A 203 26.45 -8.16 -24.82
CA VAL A 203 25.16 -7.71 -24.30
C VAL A 203 24.81 -6.32 -24.84
N ASN A 204 25.76 -5.40 -24.94
CA ASN A 204 25.53 -4.07 -25.48
C ASN A 204 25.13 -4.12 -26.96
N GLU A 205 25.82 -4.91 -27.77
CA GLU A 205 25.47 -5.16 -29.17
C GLU A 205 24.04 -5.74 -29.30
N LEU A 206 23.69 -6.73 -28.48
CA LEU A 206 22.33 -7.29 -28.46
C LEU A 206 21.27 -6.23 -28.13
N PHE A 207 21.52 -5.31 -27.20
CA PHE A 207 20.58 -4.23 -26.93
C PHE A 207 20.44 -3.28 -28.14
N HIS A 208 21.55 -3.00 -28.84
CA HIS A 208 21.55 -2.16 -30.03
C HIS A 208 20.75 -2.78 -31.19
N GLU A 209 20.78 -4.09 -31.38
CA GLU A 209 19.95 -4.80 -32.38
C GLU A 209 18.44 -4.57 -32.19
N TYR A 210 18.01 -4.26 -30.96
CA TYR A 210 16.61 -3.95 -30.63
C TYR A 210 16.32 -2.44 -30.52
N ASP A 211 17.20 -1.59 -31.06
CA ASP A 211 17.13 -0.14 -30.94
C ASP A 211 17.10 0.35 -29.49
N LEU A 212 17.84 -0.34 -28.62
CA LEU A 212 17.96 -0.01 -27.20
C LEU A 212 19.39 0.40 -26.88
N LYS A 213 19.54 1.50 -26.13
CA LYS A 213 20.81 1.95 -25.60
C LYS A 213 20.89 1.63 -24.11
N LEU A 214 21.91 0.90 -23.69
CA LEU A 214 22.17 0.63 -22.27
C LEU A 214 22.62 1.89 -21.53
N LYS A 215 22.19 2.01 -20.27
CA LYS A 215 22.64 3.07 -19.33
C LYS A 215 23.67 2.57 -18.33
N GLU A 216 23.81 1.26 -18.21
CA GLU A 216 24.70 0.60 -17.26
C GLU A 216 25.91 0.04 -18.02
N THR A 217 27.06 -0.01 -17.35
CA THR A 217 28.33 -0.47 -17.91
C THR A 217 28.78 -1.82 -17.36
N VAL A 218 27.97 -2.42 -16.48
CA VAL A 218 28.29 -3.69 -15.81
C VAL A 218 27.16 -4.68 -16.04
N TYR A 219 27.52 -5.85 -16.58
CA TYR A 219 26.61 -6.98 -16.75
C TYR A 219 26.95 -8.09 -15.76
N VAL A 220 25.92 -8.64 -15.09
CA VAL A 220 26.08 -9.71 -14.09
C VAL A 220 25.64 -11.06 -14.64
N ASN A 221 24.39 -11.16 -15.10
CA ASN A 221 23.83 -12.38 -15.69
C ASN A 221 22.54 -12.09 -16.45
N ALA A 222 22.07 -13.06 -17.23
CA ALA A 222 20.97 -12.88 -18.18
C ALA A 222 19.59 -12.62 -17.55
N ARG A 223 19.45 -12.82 -16.23
CA ARG A 223 18.22 -12.59 -15.45
C ARG A 223 18.25 -11.28 -14.68
N THR A 224 19.42 -10.63 -14.55
CA THR A 224 19.53 -9.31 -13.94
C THR A 224 18.93 -8.26 -14.90
N PRO A 225 17.93 -7.46 -14.46
CA PRO A 225 17.40 -6.38 -15.28
C PRO A 225 18.44 -5.27 -15.44
N MET A 226 18.64 -4.83 -16.68
CA MET A 226 19.52 -3.71 -17.03
C MET A 226 18.71 -2.51 -17.50
N LYS A 227 19.15 -1.31 -17.14
CA LYS A 227 18.51 -0.06 -17.54
C LYS A 227 18.84 0.30 -18.98
N TYR A 228 17.84 0.71 -19.74
CA TYR A 228 17.97 1.10 -21.13
C TYR A 228 17.09 2.31 -21.49
N SER A 229 17.45 3.01 -22.56
CA SER A 229 16.62 3.99 -23.26
C SER A 229 16.35 3.49 -24.69
N CYS A 230 15.09 3.49 -25.10
CA CYS A 230 14.70 3.13 -26.47
C CYS A 230 15.00 4.27 -27.44
N LEU A 231 15.68 3.97 -28.55
CA LEU A 231 16.03 4.95 -29.58
C LEU A 231 14.84 5.35 -30.47
N ILE A 232 13.79 4.52 -30.51
CA ILE A 232 12.58 4.78 -31.32
C ILE A 232 11.58 5.68 -30.58
N CYS A 233 11.14 5.25 -29.39
CA CYS A 233 10.06 5.95 -28.66
C CYS A 233 10.55 6.78 -27.47
N GLY A 234 11.85 6.80 -27.18
CA GLY A 234 12.42 7.51 -26.03
C GLY A 234 12.09 6.88 -24.67
N TYR A 235 11.37 5.75 -24.63
CA TYR A 235 10.98 5.10 -23.38
C TYR A 235 12.21 4.63 -22.59
N GLU A 236 12.23 4.98 -21.30
CA GLU A 236 13.22 4.50 -20.35
C GLU A 236 12.64 3.37 -19.50
N GLY A 237 13.41 2.29 -19.36
CA GLY A 237 12.96 1.16 -18.57
C GLY A 237 14.08 0.17 -18.28
N THR A 238 13.68 -1.01 -17.84
CA THR A 238 14.59 -2.12 -17.54
C THR A 238 14.27 -3.33 -18.41
N LYS A 239 15.32 -4.03 -18.86
CA LYS A 239 15.20 -5.24 -19.66
C LYS A 239 16.23 -6.26 -19.23
N THR A 240 15.86 -7.53 -19.23
CA THR A 240 16.82 -8.64 -19.05
C THR A 240 17.27 -9.14 -20.42
N VAL A 241 18.52 -9.58 -20.52
CA VAL A 241 19.07 -10.24 -21.72
C VAL A 241 18.21 -11.44 -22.13
N SER A 242 17.79 -12.24 -21.15
CA SER A 242 16.88 -13.38 -21.38
C SER A 242 15.55 -13.00 -22.04
N ASN A 243 15.00 -11.81 -21.77
CA ASN A 243 13.77 -11.36 -22.44
C ASN A 243 14.04 -10.83 -23.85
N LEU A 244 15.20 -10.21 -24.09
CA LEU A 244 15.61 -9.78 -25.43
C LEU A 244 15.82 -10.99 -26.34
N GLN A 245 16.55 -12.01 -25.87
CA GLN A 245 16.73 -13.27 -26.58
C GLN A 245 15.41 -13.99 -26.86
N ALA A 246 14.38 -13.78 -26.04
CA ALA A 246 13.02 -14.28 -26.28
C ALA A 246 12.21 -13.40 -27.25
N GLY A 247 12.84 -12.48 -27.98
CA GLY A 247 12.21 -11.60 -28.96
C GLY A 247 11.42 -10.42 -28.37
N LYS A 248 11.53 -10.16 -27.06
CA LYS A 248 10.77 -9.07 -26.44
C LYS A 248 11.61 -7.79 -26.51
N GLY A 249 11.30 -6.90 -27.46
CA GLY A 249 11.92 -5.56 -27.59
C GLY A 249 11.40 -4.51 -26.60
N CYS A 250 11.37 -3.24 -27.00
CA CYS A 250 10.95 -2.14 -26.12
C CYS A 250 9.50 -2.26 -25.63
N LYS A 251 9.29 -2.09 -24.31
CA LYS A 251 7.94 -2.03 -23.71
C LYS A 251 7.10 -0.85 -24.24
N GLY A 252 7.71 0.32 -24.41
CA GLY A 252 7.05 1.52 -24.94
C GLY A 252 6.50 1.29 -26.35
N CYS A 253 7.34 0.83 -27.28
CA CYS A 253 6.92 0.50 -28.65
C CYS A 253 5.80 -0.55 -28.69
N SER A 254 5.94 -1.63 -27.92
CA SER A 254 4.90 -2.67 -27.84
C SER A 254 3.56 -2.13 -27.32
N THR A 255 3.59 -1.18 -26.38
CA THR A 255 2.38 -0.53 -25.86
C THR A 255 1.70 0.31 -26.94
N ILE A 256 2.47 1.07 -27.72
CA ILE A 256 1.96 1.88 -28.84
C ILE A 256 1.33 0.98 -29.90
N GLU A 257 2.02 -0.08 -30.33
CA GLU A 257 1.47 -1.04 -31.30
C GLU A 257 0.18 -1.69 -30.83
N ASN A 258 0.15 -2.17 -29.58
CA ASN A 258 -1.05 -2.78 -29.02
C ASN A 258 -2.22 -1.79 -28.94
N SER A 259 -1.94 -0.53 -28.58
CA SER A 259 -2.96 0.52 -28.58
C SER A 259 -3.51 0.79 -29.98
N ASN A 260 -2.67 0.78 -31.01
CA ASN A 260 -3.10 0.98 -32.39
C ASN A 260 -3.94 -0.20 -32.89
N LYS A 261 -3.54 -1.44 -32.56
CA LYS A 261 -4.30 -2.66 -32.90
C LYS A 261 -5.69 -2.70 -32.24
N GLN A 262 -5.81 -2.18 -31.02
CA GLN A 262 -7.08 -2.12 -30.29
C GLN A 262 -7.94 -0.89 -30.64
N ARG A 263 -7.40 0.08 -31.39
CA ARG A 263 -8.13 1.29 -31.75
C ARG A 263 -9.23 0.94 -32.76
N LEU A 264 -10.46 1.30 -32.42
CA LEU A 264 -11.59 1.11 -33.33
C LEU A 264 -11.44 2.01 -34.57
N PRO A 265 -11.68 1.49 -35.78
CA PRO A 265 -11.76 2.31 -36.98
C PRO A 265 -12.86 3.36 -36.88
N TYR A 266 -12.67 4.50 -37.54
CA TYR A 266 -13.63 5.61 -37.54
C TYR A 266 -15.04 5.16 -37.97
N ASP A 267 -15.15 4.33 -39.01
CA ASP A 267 -16.45 3.87 -39.53
C ASP A 267 -17.22 3.02 -38.52
N VAL A 268 -16.51 2.23 -37.71
CA VAL A 268 -17.10 1.47 -36.60
C VAL A 268 -17.58 2.40 -35.50
N VAL A 269 -16.83 3.47 -35.21
CA VAL A 269 -17.26 4.47 -34.22
C VAL A 269 -18.51 5.21 -34.71
N LYS A 270 -18.54 5.58 -35.99
CA LYS A 270 -19.69 6.24 -36.63
C LYS A 270 -20.95 5.37 -36.54
N SER A 271 -20.86 4.09 -36.90
CA SER A 271 -22.01 3.18 -36.84
C SER A 271 -22.57 2.99 -35.42
N ILE A 272 -21.72 2.93 -34.40
CA ILE A 272 -22.15 2.86 -32.98
C ILE A 272 -22.96 4.09 -32.57
N ILE A 273 -22.55 5.28 -33.03
CA ILE A 273 -23.19 6.55 -32.67
C ILE A 273 -24.55 6.67 -33.39
N GLU A 274 -24.57 6.36 -34.68
CA GLU A 274 -25.76 6.41 -35.52
C GLU A 274 -26.81 5.35 -35.10
N ALA A 275 -26.38 4.18 -34.61
CA ALA A 275 -27.29 3.15 -34.07
C ALA A 275 -28.11 3.64 -32.86
N ARG A 276 -27.65 4.68 -32.15
CA ARG A 276 -28.38 5.31 -31.04
C ARG A 276 -29.19 6.54 -31.48
N GLY A 277 -29.23 6.85 -32.78
CA GLY A 277 -29.91 8.03 -33.33
C GLY A 277 -29.15 9.35 -33.14
N TRP A 278 -27.84 9.29 -32.92
CA TRP A 278 -26.98 10.48 -32.77
C TRP A 278 -26.15 10.68 -34.05
N THR A 279 -25.73 11.91 -34.32
CA THR A 279 -24.86 12.23 -35.46
C THR A 279 -23.44 12.54 -34.99
N LEU A 280 -22.44 11.89 -35.57
CA LEU A 280 -21.03 12.20 -35.35
C LEU A 280 -20.59 13.37 -36.23
N VAL A 281 -20.18 14.49 -35.63
CA VAL A 281 -19.71 15.71 -36.35
C VAL A 281 -18.19 15.72 -36.51
N SER A 282 -17.46 15.17 -35.53
CA SER A 282 -16.00 15.01 -35.64
C SER A 282 -15.64 14.16 -36.85
N LYS A 283 -14.72 14.65 -37.70
CA LYS A 283 -14.26 13.95 -38.92
C LYS A 283 -13.24 12.85 -38.65
N GLU A 284 -12.66 12.83 -37.45
CA GLU A 284 -11.59 11.90 -37.07
C GLU A 284 -11.82 11.35 -35.66
N TYR A 285 -11.31 10.14 -35.42
CA TYR A 285 -11.30 9.49 -34.12
C TYR A 285 -9.87 9.08 -33.75
N VAL A 286 -9.29 9.82 -32.81
CA VAL A 286 -7.90 9.61 -32.36
C VAL A 286 -7.84 8.61 -31.22
N SER A 287 -8.68 8.71 -30.19
CA SER A 287 -8.64 7.81 -29.05
C SER A 287 -9.94 7.78 -28.26
N ASN A 288 -10.08 6.79 -27.37
CA ASN A 288 -11.20 6.67 -26.44
C ASN A 288 -11.21 7.73 -25.32
N GLN A 289 -10.14 8.51 -25.17
CA GLN A 289 -10.02 9.57 -24.17
C GLN A 289 -10.46 10.92 -24.73
N GLU A 290 -10.17 11.15 -26.02
CA GLU A 290 -10.54 12.39 -26.72
C GLU A 290 -12.05 12.54 -26.84
N LYS A 291 -12.52 13.79 -26.71
CA LYS A 291 -13.94 14.10 -26.82
C LYS A 291 -14.33 14.20 -28.30
N LEU A 292 -15.36 13.46 -28.68
CA LEU A 292 -16.03 13.58 -29.96
C LEU A 292 -17.09 14.68 -29.89
N HIS A 293 -17.23 15.43 -30.97
CA HIS A 293 -18.34 16.33 -31.20
C HIS A 293 -19.50 15.56 -31.81
N LEU A 294 -20.58 15.43 -31.05
CA LEU A 294 -21.78 14.69 -31.39
C LEU A 294 -23.00 15.62 -31.41
N LEU A 295 -24.00 15.29 -32.22
CA LEU A 295 -25.35 15.84 -32.13
C LEU A 295 -26.28 14.76 -31.60
N CYS A 296 -27.04 15.08 -30.56
CA CYS A 296 -28.10 14.17 -30.11
C CYS A 296 -29.28 14.19 -31.09
N ASP A 297 -30.23 13.29 -30.88
CA ASP A 297 -31.53 13.21 -31.58
C ASP A 297 -32.23 14.58 -31.78
N LYS A 298 -32.21 15.43 -30.74
CA LYS A 298 -32.76 16.80 -30.75
C LYS A 298 -31.78 17.86 -31.28
N LYS A 299 -30.72 17.46 -31.97
CA LYS A 299 -29.68 18.31 -32.58
C LYS A 299 -28.90 19.21 -31.61
N HIS A 300 -28.81 18.84 -30.34
CA HIS A 300 -27.96 19.56 -29.39
C HIS A 300 -26.48 19.15 -29.56
N PRO A 301 -25.53 20.12 -29.59
CA PRO A 301 -24.10 19.81 -29.63
C PRO A 301 -23.63 19.26 -28.28
N VAL A 302 -22.94 18.14 -28.32
CA VAL A 302 -22.43 17.42 -27.15
C VAL A 302 -20.98 17.00 -27.40
N PHE A 303 -20.11 17.32 -26.43
CA PHE A 303 -18.71 16.90 -26.46
C PHE A 303 -18.47 15.78 -25.45
N MET A 304 -18.29 14.55 -25.93
CA MET A 304 -18.05 13.39 -25.05
C MET A 304 -17.16 12.36 -25.73
N ASN A 305 -16.40 11.63 -24.92
CA ASN A 305 -15.60 10.51 -25.44
C ASN A 305 -16.47 9.26 -25.67
N LEU A 306 -15.97 8.36 -26.52
CA LEU A 306 -16.69 7.17 -26.94
C LEU A 306 -17.01 6.22 -25.77
N ASN A 307 -16.13 6.13 -24.76
CA ASN A 307 -16.38 5.31 -23.57
C ASN A 307 -17.61 5.78 -22.78
N ASN A 308 -17.74 7.10 -22.55
CA ASN A 308 -18.93 7.66 -21.90
C ASN A 308 -20.19 7.47 -22.73
N PHE A 309 -20.09 7.62 -24.06
CA PHE A 309 -21.22 7.38 -24.97
C PHE A 309 -21.72 5.94 -24.88
N ARG A 310 -20.81 4.96 -24.92
CA ARG A 310 -21.10 3.53 -24.77
C ARG A 310 -21.71 3.18 -23.41
N ASN A 311 -21.25 3.82 -22.35
CA ASN A 311 -21.79 3.66 -20.99
C ASN A 311 -23.16 4.33 -20.81
N GLY A 312 -23.82 4.77 -21.88
CA GLY A 312 -25.19 5.26 -21.82
C GLY A 312 -25.33 6.74 -21.49
N LYS A 313 -24.23 7.50 -21.34
CA LYS A 313 -24.31 8.94 -21.00
C LYS A 313 -25.09 9.72 -22.06
N GLY A 314 -26.14 10.42 -21.64
CA GLY A 314 -27.05 11.16 -22.52
C GLY A 314 -26.67 12.62 -22.73
N CYS A 315 -27.50 13.34 -23.48
CA CYS A 315 -27.36 14.77 -23.71
C CYS A 315 -27.79 15.56 -22.47
N ALA A 316 -26.88 16.38 -21.92
CA ALA A 316 -27.15 17.17 -20.72
C ALA A 316 -28.29 18.19 -20.91
N LYS A 317 -28.46 18.73 -22.14
CA LYS A 317 -29.59 19.60 -22.48
C LYS A 317 -30.91 18.85 -22.44
N CYS A 318 -30.98 17.68 -23.05
CA CYS A 318 -32.20 16.85 -23.05
C CYS A 318 -32.58 16.39 -21.64
N SER A 319 -31.60 16.12 -20.77
CA SER A 319 -31.85 15.67 -19.40
C SER A 319 -32.00 16.81 -18.38
N GLY A 320 -31.96 18.08 -18.81
CA GLY A 320 -32.01 19.24 -17.91
C GLY A 320 -30.84 19.35 -16.93
N MET A 321 -29.73 18.65 -17.21
CA MET A 321 -28.51 18.63 -16.37
C MET A 321 -27.42 19.55 -16.94
N GLU A 322 -27.78 20.50 -17.80
CA GLU A 322 -26.84 21.48 -18.29
C GLU A 322 -26.30 22.33 -17.12
N SER A 323 -24.98 22.51 -17.10
CA SER A 323 -24.37 23.35 -16.08
C SER A 323 -24.72 24.80 -16.33
N PRO A 324 -25.07 25.58 -15.29
CA PRO A 324 -25.44 26.98 -15.46
C PRO A 324 -24.27 27.78 -16.01
N THR A 325 -24.58 28.72 -16.91
CA THR A 325 -23.58 29.67 -17.44
C THR A 325 -23.09 30.61 -16.36
N PHE A 326 -21.95 31.28 -16.60
CA PHE A 326 -21.45 32.29 -15.66
C PHE A 326 -22.48 33.40 -15.40
N GLU A 327 -23.15 33.90 -16.45
CA GLU A 327 -24.20 34.92 -16.33
C GLU A 327 -25.39 34.45 -15.50
N GLN A 328 -25.86 33.22 -15.73
CA GLN A 328 -26.92 32.63 -14.91
C GLN A 328 -26.50 32.51 -13.44
N ARG A 329 -25.24 32.15 -13.17
CA ARG A 329 -24.74 32.09 -11.80
C ARG A 329 -24.66 33.46 -11.17
N LYS A 330 -24.10 34.43 -11.88
CA LYS A 330 -23.96 35.81 -11.40
C LYS A 330 -25.31 36.42 -11.06
N ALA A 331 -26.33 36.19 -11.89
CA ALA A 331 -27.70 36.65 -11.63
C ALA A 331 -28.29 36.07 -10.33
N GLU A 332 -28.13 34.78 -10.06
CA GLU A 332 -28.60 34.16 -8.81
C GLU A 332 -27.84 34.65 -7.57
N PHE A 333 -26.53 34.90 -7.69
CA PHE A 333 -25.75 35.51 -6.61
C PHE A 333 -26.21 36.95 -6.33
N LEU A 334 -26.50 37.72 -7.38
CA LEU A 334 -26.95 39.11 -7.25
C LEU A 334 -28.30 39.23 -6.54
N LYS A 335 -29.23 38.28 -6.75
CA LYS A 335 -30.50 38.19 -5.99
C LYS A 335 -30.30 38.10 -4.47
N LEU A 336 -29.12 37.66 -4.03
CA LEU A 336 -28.73 37.51 -2.63
C LEU A 336 -27.84 38.66 -2.14
N ASN A 337 -27.73 39.76 -2.91
CA ASN A 337 -26.79 40.86 -2.70
C ASN A 337 -25.33 40.38 -2.66
N LEU A 338 -24.99 39.36 -3.46
CA LEU A 338 -23.64 38.83 -3.60
C LEU A 338 -23.12 39.08 -5.02
N ASP A 339 -21.91 39.61 -5.13
CA ASP A 339 -21.18 39.73 -6.39
C ASP A 339 -20.25 38.53 -6.56
N LEU A 340 -20.43 37.76 -7.63
CA LEU A 340 -19.67 36.55 -7.92
C LEU A 340 -18.31 36.91 -8.54
N LEU A 341 -17.21 36.50 -7.90
CA LEU A 341 -15.85 36.81 -8.34
C LEU A 341 -15.25 35.72 -9.23
N ASP A 342 -15.64 34.46 -9.03
CA ASP A 342 -15.06 33.33 -9.77
C ASP A 342 -15.78 33.05 -11.09
N ALA A 343 -15.07 33.21 -12.20
CA ALA A 343 -15.53 32.79 -13.52
C ALA A 343 -15.54 31.26 -13.70
N SER A 344 -14.57 30.57 -13.09
CA SER A 344 -14.39 29.13 -13.22
C SER A 344 -15.38 28.35 -12.33
N TYR A 345 -15.92 27.24 -12.84
CA TYR A 345 -16.86 26.39 -12.10
C TYR A 345 -16.63 24.93 -12.42
N LYS A 346 -16.35 24.14 -11.38
CA LYS A 346 -16.06 22.71 -11.52
C LYS A 346 -17.32 21.87 -11.41
N ASN A 347 -18.11 22.09 -10.36
CA ASN A 347 -19.35 21.35 -10.10
C ASN A 347 -20.24 22.08 -9.07
N THR A 348 -21.43 21.53 -8.82
CA THR A 348 -22.46 22.15 -7.95
C THR A 348 -22.02 22.35 -6.49
N ASN A 349 -21.03 21.59 -6.03
CA ASN A 349 -20.51 21.64 -4.66
C ASN A 349 -19.16 22.39 -4.57
N SER A 350 -18.53 22.74 -5.70
CA SER A 350 -17.25 23.45 -5.65
C SER A 350 -17.46 24.85 -5.09
N PRO A 351 -16.59 25.31 -4.17
CA PRO A 351 -16.67 26.65 -3.61
C PRO A 351 -16.46 27.69 -4.71
N LEU A 352 -17.29 28.73 -4.70
CA LEU A 352 -17.21 29.91 -5.54
C LEU A 352 -17.03 31.14 -4.63
N LYS A 353 -16.02 31.95 -4.92
CA LYS A 353 -15.75 33.21 -4.22
C LYS A 353 -16.77 34.26 -4.60
N TYR A 354 -17.28 34.96 -3.59
CA TYR A 354 -18.21 36.06 -3.74
C TYR A 354 -17.85 37.20 -2.80
N LYS A 355 -18.26 38.42 -3.17
CA LYS A 355 -18.23 39.61 -2.32
C LYS A 355 -19.66 39.99 -1.95
N CYS A 356 -19.99 40.09 -0.68
CA CYS A 356 -21.28 40.61 -0.24
C CYS A 356 -21.32 42.12 -0.49
N LEU A 357 -22.36 42.61 -1.16
CA LEU A 357 -22.58 44.02 -1.46
C LEU A 357 -23.09 44.82 -0.25
N GLU A 358 -23.61 44.14 0.77
CA GLU A 358 -24.12 44.76 1.99
C GLU A 358 -23.01 45.02 3.03
N CYS A 359 -22.22 43.98 3.35
CA CYS A 359 -21.20 44.05 4.40
C CYS A 359 -19.75 44.07 3.88
N GLY A 360 -19.54 43.94 2.56
CA GLY A 360 -18.22 43.92 1.95
C GLY A 360 -17.42 42.62 2.15
N TYR A 361 -17.98 41.63 2.86
CA TYR A 361 -17.33 40.34 3.14
C TYR A 361 -17.01 39.56 1.86
N ILE A 362 -15.79 39.03 1.76
CA ILE A 362 -15.40 38.10 0.70
C ILE A 362 -15.38 36.70 1.28
N GLY A 363 -16.28 35.85 0.78
CA GLY A 363 -16.43 34.48 1.26
C GLY A 363 -16.54 33.48 0.12
N GLU A 364 -16.63 32.21 0.47
CA GLU A 364 -16.81 31.11 -0.48
C GLU A 364 -18.10 30.37 -0.19
N LYS A 365 -18.83 29.98 -1.25
CA LYS A 365 -20.00 29.11 -1.13
C LYS A 365 -20.24 28.30 -2.41
N SER A 366 -20.95 27.18 -2.28
CA SER A 366 -21.30 26.36 -3.42
C SER A 366 -22.46 26.96 -4.23
N TRP A 367 -22.50 26.64 -5.53
CA TRP A 367 -23.64 26.98 -6.39
C TRP A 367 -24.96 26.46 -5.84
N LYS A 368 -24.96 25.23 -5.31
CA LYS A 368 -26.14 24.62 -4.68
C LYS A 368 -26.66 25.46 -3.50
N SER A 369 -25.76 26.01 -2.68
CA SER A 369 -26.13 26.86 -1.54
C SER A 369 -26.73 28.19 -2.01
N ALA A 370 -26.12 28.86 -3.00
CA ALA A 370 -26.65 30.10 -3.56
C ALA A 370 -28.04 29.86 -4.20
N LYS A 371 -28.19 28.81 -5.01
CA LYS A 371 -29.48 28.45 -5.64
C LYS A 371 -30.59 28.16 -4.62
N ASN A 372 -30.24 27.62 -3.46
CA ASN A 372 -31.20 27.35 -2.38
C ASN A 372 -31.56 28.61 -1.55
N GLY A 373 -31.05 29.79 -1.92
CA GLY A 373 -31.42 31.05 -1.28
C GLY A 373 -30.64 31.38 -0.01
N TYR A 374 -29.62 30.61 0.36
CA TYR A 374 -28.78 30.96 1.50
C TYR A 374 -28.01 32.25 1.17
N GLY A 375 -28.03 33.26 2.03
CA GLY A 375 -27.38 34.56 1.81
C GLY A 375 -25.89 34.61 2.15
N CYS A 376 -25.38 35.80 2.47
CA CYS A 376 -24.01 36.01 2.96
C CYS A 376 -23.78 35.26 4.29
N LEU A 377 -22.64 34.57 4.41
CA LEU A 377 -22.26 33.88 5.67
C LEU A 377 -22.09 34.86 6.83
N ALA A 378 -21.65 36.09 6.55
CA ALA A 378 -21.49 37.15 7.55
C ALA A 378 -22.83 37.80 7.95
N CYS A 379 -23.85 37.83 7.09
CA CYS A 379 -25.09 38.58 7.35
C CYS A 379 -26.26 37.76 7.95
N SER A 380 -26.17 36.43 8.04
CA SER A 380 -27.30 35.57 8.51
C SER A 380 -27.06 34.96 9.90
N PRO A 381 -27.33 35.69 11.02
CA PRO A 381 -27.02 35.29 12.39
C PRO A 381 -27.80 34.07 12.91
N SER A 382 -27.19 33.31 13.83
CA SER A 382 -27.75 32.06 14.40
C SER A 382 -28.39 32.22 15.78
N SER A 383 -28.20 33.35 16.46
CA SER A 383 -28.76 33.65 17.78
C SER A 383 -29.12 35.14 17.92
N VAL A 384 -29.99 35.49 18.88
CA VAL A 384 -30.44 36.89 19.09
C VAL A 384 -29.26 37.81 19.47
N GLY A 385 -28.32 37.33 20.29
CA GLY A 385 -27.13 38.09 20.67
C GLY A 385 -26.15 38.30 19.51
N GLU A 386 -25.88 37.25 18.72
CA GLU A 386 -25.11 37.40 17.47
C GLU A 386 -25.81 38.34 16.49
N LYS A 387 -27.15 38.35 16.46
CA LYS A 387 -27.91 39.25 15.59
C LYS A 387 -27.66 40.70 15.95
N MET A 388 -27.69 41.06 17.24
CA MET A 388 -27.42 42.43 17.68
C MET A 388 -25.98 42.87 17.35
N ILE A 389 -24.99 42.00 17.55
CA ILE A 389 -23.59 42.28 17.19
C ILE A 389 -23.44 42.46 15.67
N ALA A 390 -24.06 41.58 14.89
CA ALA A 390 -24.06 41.67 13.42
C ALA A 390 -24.74 42.95 12.92
N GLU A 391 -25.94 43.28 13.44
CA GLU A 391 -26.69 44.50 13.11
C GLU A 391 -25.86 45.75 13.41
N TRP A 392 -25.17 45.81 14.55
CA TRP A 392 -24.28 46.92 14.88
C TRP A 392 -23.08 47.05 13.92
N LEU A 393 -22.41 45.93 13.62
CA LEU A 393 -21.28 45.90 12.68
C LEU A 393 -21.72 46.31 11.26
N LEU A 394 -22.92 45.89 10.83
CA LEU A 394 -23.53 46.27 9.55
C LEU A 394 -23.88 47.77 9.51
N GLN A 395 -24.54 48.28 10.56
CA GLN A 395 -24.92 49.70 10.65
C GLN A 395 -23.71 50.62 10.56
N LYS A 396 -22.59 50.24 11.20
CA LYS A 396 -21.33 51.00 11.16
C LYS A 396 -20.48 50.69 9.92
N LYS A 397 -20.95 49.82 9.00
CA LYS A 397 -20.23 49.38 7.79
C LYS A 397 -18.84 48.80 8.06
N ILE A 398 -18.67 48.15 9.20
CA ILE A 398 -17.39 47.55 9.61
C ILE A 398 -17.24 46.18 8.92
N LYS A 399 -16.07 45.95 8.32
CA LYS A 399 -15.71 44.65 7.72
C LYS A 399 -15.60 43.59 8.81
N HIS A 400 -16.40 42.52 8.68
CA HIS A 400 -16.39 41.43 9.66
C HIS A 400 -16.65 40.07 9.02
N ILE A 401 -16.18 39.01 9.68
CA ILE A 401 -16.37 37.60 9.31
C ILE A 401 -16.98 36.86 10.47
N ARG A 402 -18.00 36.04 10.23
CA ARG A 402 -18.61 35.18 11.25
C ARG A 402 -17.99 33.79 11.29
N GLN A 403 -18.04 33.14 12.46
CA GLN A 403 -17.51 31.79 12.67
C GLN A 403 -16.07 31.63 12.15
N TYR A 404 -15.26 32.68 12.35
CA TYR A 404 -13.91 32.76 11.82
C TYR A 404 -13.02 31.70 12.48
N ARG A 405 -12.25 30.95 11.67
CA ARG A 405 -11.39 29.88 12.17
C ARG A 405 -9.95 30.22 11.87
N ILE A 406 -9.13 30.20 12.92
CA ILE A 406 -7.67 30.30 12.82
C ILE A 406 -7.13 28.88 12.94
N ASN A 407 -6.36 28.42 11.95
CA ASN A 407 -5.95 27.02 11.83
C ASN A 407 -5.11 26.56 13.04
N GLU A 408 -4.34 27.48 13.60
CA GLU A 408 -3.46 27.31 14.75
C GLU A 408 -4.25 27.23 16.07
N CYS A 409 -5.41 27.87 16.16
CA CYS A 409 -6.30 27.80 17.31
C CYS A 409 -7.22 26.57 17.21
N ARG A 410 -6.72 25.40 17.62
CA ARG A 410 -7.45 24.13 17.49
C ARG A 410 -7.37 23.26 18.75
N ASN A 411 -8.43 22.50 18.97
CA ASN A 411 -8.38 21.26 19.75
C ASN A 411 -8.15 20.11 18.73
N ASN A 412 -9.15 19.27 18.45
CA ASN A 412 -9.11 18.33 17.31
C ASN A 412 -9.38 18.98 15.93
N LYS A 413 -10.11 20.10 15.90
CA LYS A 413 -10.40 20.89 14.69
C LYS A 413 -10.23 22.38 15.02
N PRO A 414 -9.95 23.26 14.02
CA PRO A 414 -9.89 24.70 14.24
C PRO A 414 -11.16 25.21 14.91
N LEU A 415 -11.02 25.91 16.03
CA LEU A 415 -12.15 26.41 16.82
C LEU A 415 -12.71 27.68 16.16
N PRO A 416 -14.04 27.79 15.97
CA PRO A 416 -14.65 28.96 15.37
C PRO A 416 -14.83 30.07 16.42
N PHE A 417 -14.52 31.31 16.04
CA PHE A 417 -14.85 32.52 16.76
C PHE A 417 -16.12 33.17 16.21
N ASP A 418 -17.00 33.72 17.04
CA ASP A 418 -18.32 34.19 16.58
C ASP A 418 -18.20 35.32 15.55
N PHE A 419 -17.35 36.31 15.82
CA PHE A 419 -16.99 37.35 14.85
C PHE A 419 -15.50 37.64 14.85
N ALA A 420 -14.95 37.93 13.67
CA ALA A 420 -13.65 38.54 13.47
C ALA A 420 -13.85 39.90 12.79
N VAL A 421 -13.29 40.95 13.35
CA VAL A 421 -13.41 42.32 12.88
C VAL A 421 -12.09 42.75 12.23
N PHE A 422 -12.18 43.38 11.07
CA PHE A 422 -11.04 43.81 10.28
C PHE A 422 -11.00 45.32 10.14
N ASP A 423 -9.81 45.88 10.04
CA ASP A 423 -9.62 47.30 9.74
C ASP A 423 -9.84 47.62 8.25
N SER A 424 -9.70 48.89 7.88
CA SER A 424 -9.83 49.35 6.49
C SER A 424 -8.80 48.70 5.55
N GLN A 425 -7.63 48.33 6.06
CA GLN A 425 -6.51 47.68 5.38
C GLN A 425 -6.61 46.13 5.32
N ASN A 426 -7.70 45.55 5.84
CA ASN A 426 -7.96 44.11 5.97
C ASN A 426 -7.05 43.36 6.98
N HIS A 427 -6.44 44.04 7.95
CA HIS A 427 -5.80 43.38 9.08
C HIS A 427 -6.80 43.02 10.17
N LEU A 428 -6.59 41.88 10.84
CA LEU A 428 -7.44 41.42 11.95
C LEU A 428 -7.28 42.38 13.14
N PHE A 429 -8.35 43.10 13.48
CA PHE A 429 -8.36 44.05 14.59
C PHE A 429 -8.72 43.39 15.91
N CYS A 430 -9.85 42.66 15.94
CA CYS A 430 -10.28 41.92 17.13
C CYS A 430 -11.14 40.71 16.78
N LEU A 431 -11.25 39.79 17.75
CA LEU A 431 -12.20 38.69 17.75
C LEU A 431 -13.28 38.97 18.79
N ILE A 432 -14.53 38.60 18.50
CA ILE A 432 -15.67 38.77 19.39
C ILE A 432 -16.32 37.40 19.63
N GLU A 433 -16.63 37.09 20.89
CA GLU A 433 -17.40 35.91 21.32
C GLU A 433 -18.63 36.37 22.10
N PHE A 434 -19.76 35.71 21.85
CA PHE A 434 -20.99 35.91 22.60
C PHE A 434 -21.28 34.69 23.48
N ASP A 435 -21.05 34.84 24.78
CA ASP A 435 -21.21 33.77 25.76
C ASP A 435 -22.67 33.67 26.22
N GLY A 436 -23.43 32.79 25.56
CA GLY A 436 -24.82 32.48 25.92
C GLY A 436 -24.99 31.84 27.31
N GLU A 437 -26.23 31.73 27.82
CA GLU A 437 -26.57 31.12 29.14
C GLU A 437 -25.98 29.70 29.34
N GLN A 438 -25.74 29.00 28.24
CA GLN A 438 -25.16 27.66 28.21
C GLN A 438 -23.66 27.60 28.55
N HIS A 439 -22.97 28.73 28.70
CA HIS A 439 -21.62 28.79 29.31
C HIS A 439 -21.67 28.76 30.84
N PHE A 440 -22.84 28.99 31.43
CA PHE A 440 -23.01 29.12 32.89
C PHE A 440 -23.71 27.90 33.50
N ASN A 441 -24.62 27.24 32.77
CA ASN A 441 -25.39 26.09 33.28
C ASN A 441 -25.37 24.89 32.31
N ALA A 442 -25.15 23.68 32.84
CA ALA A 442 -25.30 22.44 32.08
C ALA A 442 -26.79 22.14 31.83
N ARG A 443 -27.19 21.97 30.57
CA ARG A 443 -28.55 21.56 30.19
C ARG A 443 -28.50 20.24 29.41
N ASP A 444 -29.32 19.27 29.81
CA ASP A 444 -29.35 17.94 29.20
C ASP A 444 -29.69 17.96 27.70
N PHE A 445 -30.54 18.89 27.28
CA PHE A 445 -30.91 19.10 25.88
C PHE A 445 -29.72 19.46 24.95
N PHE A 446 -28.62 19.98 25.49
CA PHE A 446 -27.42 20.38 24.72
C PHE A 446 -26.22 19.45 24.95
N GLY A 447 -26.44 18.23 25.46
CA GLY A 447 -25.40 17.22 25.68
C GLY A 447 -24.87 17.13 27.12
N GLY A 448 -25.62 17.68 28.09
CA GLY A 448 -25.37 17.50 29.52
C GLY A 448 -24.00 18.00 30.00
N LYS A 449 -23.48 17.39 31.07
CA LYS A 449 -22.25 17.80 31.77
C LYS A 449 -20.98 17.67 30.91
N GLU A 450 -20.93 16.70 30.00
CA GLU A 450 -19.78 16.49 29.11
C GLU A 450 -19.64 17.60 28.06
N ALA A 451 -20.74 18.03 27.45
CA ALA A 451 -20.75 19.12 26.48
C ALA A 451 -20.36 20.47 27.12
N PHE A 452 -20.74 20.67 28.38
CA PHE A 452 -20.37 21.84 29.18
C PHE A 452 -18.87 21.89 29.50
N LEU A 453 -18.28 20.78 29.98
CA LEU A 453 -16.84 20.69 30.25
C LEU A 453 -16.00 20.91 28.99
N LYS A 454 -16.42 20.33 27.87
CA LYS A 454 -15.77 20.52 26.57
C LYS A 454 -15.86 21.97 26.06
N ARG A 455 -16.94 22.68 26.39
CA ARG A 455 -17.11 24.09 26.04
C ARG A 455 -16.14 24.96 26.85
N GLN A 456 -16.02 24.71 28.15
CA GLN A 456 -15.02 25.38 29.01
C GLN A 456 -13.58 25.13 28.54
N GLU A 457 -13.25 23.90 28.15
CA GLU A 457 -11.93 23.55 27.60
C GLU A 457 -11.64 24.33 26.30
N ASN A 458 -12.60 24.38 25.37
CA ASN A 458 -12.46 25.14 24.13
C ASN A 458 -12.33 26.65 24.40
N ASP A 459 -13.04 27.19 25.39
CA ASP A 459 -12.93 28.59 25.80
C ASP A 459 -11.54 28.92 26.35
N GLN A 460 -10.96 28.03 27.15
CA GLN A 460 -9.60 28.18 27.66
C GLN A 460 -8.56 28.18 26.54
N ILE A 461 -8.72 27.30 25.54
CA ILE A 461 -7.84 27.27 24.36
C ILE A 461 -7.91 28.59 23.59
N LYS A 462 -9.12 29.09 23.32
CA LYS A 462 -9.33 30.39 22.63
C LYS A 462 -8.69 31.55 23.39
N ASN A 463 -8.90 31.62 24.71
CA ASN A 463 -8.35 32.68 25.56
C ASN A 463 -6.82 32.65 25.57
N THR A 464 -6.23 31.45 25.73
CA THR A 464 -4.78 31.27 25.75
C THR A 464 -4.17 31.66 24.41
N PHE A 465 -4.78 31.20 23.31
CA PHE A 465 -4.33 31.51 21.96
C PHE A 465 -4.34 33.02 21.67
N CYS A 466 -5.42 33.72 22.01
CA CYS A 466 -5.51 35.16 21.78
C CYS A 466 -4.46 35.93 22.60
N ARG A 467 -4.21 35.51 23.84
CA ARG A 467 -3.21 36.12 24.71
C ARG A 467 -1.78 35.94 24.17
N GLU A 468 -1.43 34.73 23.74
CA GLU A 468 -0.10 34.41 23.19
C GLU A 468 0.18 35.14 21.88
N ASN A 469 -0.83 35.25 21.01
CA ASN A 469 -0.71 35.90 19.71
C ASN A 469 -1.01 37.41 19.75
N LYS A 470 -1.21 37.99 20.94
CA LYS A 470 -1.56 39.41 21.15
C LYS A 470 -2.78 39.86 20.33
N ILE A 471 -3.74 38.96 20.14
CA ILE A 471 -5.00 39.24 19.45
C ILE A 471 -6.02 39.75 20.48
N LYS A 472 -6.65 40.90 20.21
CA LYS A 472 -7.69 41.45 21.07
C LYS A 472 -8.95 40.58 21.01
N LEU A 473 -9.33 39.96 22.12
CA LEU A 473 -10.56 39.17 22.26
C LEU A 473 -11.59 39.93 23.12
N ILE A 474 -12.78 40.17 22.57
CA ILE A 474 -13.91 40.81 23.25
C ILE A 474 -14.94 39.72 23.53
N ARG A 475 -15.14 39.36 24.80
CA ARG A 475 -16.22 38.45 25.21
C ARG A 475 -17.38 39.26 25.74
N ILE A 476 -18.59 38.95 25.29
CA ILE A 476 -19.83 39.60 25.69
C ILE A 476 -20.72 38.53 26.32
N SER A 477 -21.08 38.70 27.58
CA SER A 477 -21.99 37.76 28.25
C SER A 477 -23.44 37.97 27.85
N TYR A 478 -24.25 36.92 27.89
CA TYR A 478 -25.71 37.02 27.71
C TYR A 478 -26.37 37.97 28.73
N LEU A 479 -25.77 38.17 29.91
CA LEU A 479 -26.25 39.12 30.92
C LEU A 479 -26.05 40.59 30.49
N GLU A 480 -25.16 40.83 29.54
CA GLU A 480 -24.79 42.16 29.05
C GLU A 480 -25.48 42.50 27.72
N GLN A 481 -26.50 41.74 27.32
CA GLN A 481 -27.21 41.91 26.04
C GLN A 481 -27.71 43.35 25.80
N ASN A 482 -28.17 44.03 26.86
CA ASN A 482 -28.65 45.41 26.76
C ASN A 482 -27.52 46.46 26.65
N GLN A 483 -26.27 46.07 26.86
CA GLN A 483 -25.09 46.95 26.82
C GLN A 483 -24.17 46.67 25.63
N ILE A 484 -24.52 45.72 24.75
CA ILE A 484 -23.70 45.30 23.58
C ILE A 484 -23.20 46.51 22.78
N ASN A 485 -24.11 47.42 22.41
CA ASN A 485 -23.76 48.59 21.60
C ASN A 485 -22.72 49.47 22.30
N ARG A 486 -22.87 49.70 23.60
CA ARG A 486 -21.94 50.54 24.39
C ARG A 486 -20.57 49.89 24.53
N ILE A 487 -20.53 48.59 24.78
CA ILE A 487 -19.28 47.82 24.90
C ILE A 487 -18.53 47.83 23.56
N LEU A 488 -19.22 47.56 22.46
CA LEU A 488 -18.63 47.58 21.12
C LEU A 488 -18.16 48.98 20.72
N GLU A 489 -18.92 50.03 21.02
CA GLU A 489 -18.50 51.42 20.78
C GLU A 489 -17.25 51.80 21.55
N GLN A 490 -17.13 51.40 22.82
CA GLN A 490 -15.95 51.67 23.63
C GLN A 490 -14.73 50.88 23.13
N GLN A 491 -14.91 49.60 22.80
CA GLN A 491 -13.82 48.69 22.45
C GLN A 491 -13.34 48.83 21.00
N CYS A 492 -14.21 49.27 20.09
CA CYS A 492 -13.91 49.49 18.68
C CYS A 492 -13.81 51.00 18.32
N ARG A 493 -13.65 51.87 19.32
CA ARG A 493 -13.60 53.33 19.15
C ARG A 493 -12.54 53.80 18.14
N THR A 494 -11.40 53.11 18.04
CA THR A 494 -10.34 53.43 17.09
C THR A 494 -10.75 53.14 15.65
N LEU A 495 -11.42 52.01 15.38
CA LEU A 495 -11.95 51.69 14.05
C LEU A 495 -13.02 52.68 13.59
N LEU A 496 -13.83 53.20 14.51
CA LEU A 496 -14.85 54.18 14.19
C LEU A 496 -14.28 55.56 13.81
N LYS A 497 -13.06 55.89 14.22
CA LYS A 497 -12.37 57.13 13.82
C LYS A 497 -11.85 57.08 12.38
N ASP A 498 -11.56 55.88 11.87
CA ASP A 498 -11.05 55.68 10.50
C ASP A 498 -12.17 55.58 9.45
N ILE A 499 -13.44 55.59 9.89
CA ILE A 499 -14.65 55.45 9.04
C ILE A 499 -15.34 56.81 8.82
N ILE A 500 -14.98 57.84 9.60
CA ILE A 500 -15.37 59.26 9.41
C ILE A 500 -14.30 59.93 8.57
#